data_AF-A0A1L7GQU7-F1
#
_entry.id   AF-A0A1L7GQU7-F1
#
_cell.length_a   1.000
_cell.length_b   1.000
_cell.length_c   1.000
_cell.angle_alpha   90.00
_cell.angle_beta   90.00
_cell.angle_gamma   90.00
#
_symmetry.space_group_name_H-M   'P 1'
#
loop_
_entity.id
_entity.type
_entity.pdbx_description
1 polymer ?
#
loop_
_entity_poly.entity_id
_entity_poly.type
_entity_poly.pdbx_seq_one_letter_code
_entity_poly.pdbx_strand_id
1 'polypeptide(L)'
;MPTNREWSNSERSQWRQWWEAPQAAMWDESFIPTVAAMLTYFGKILDGSANANHQMEFRHLATALGLTADGMKRLGWTFQSGGDAQ
;
A
#
# COMPACT_ATOMS: atom_id res chain seq x y z
N MET A 1 -10.87 -7.13 2.68
CA MET A 1 -10.00 -7.31 3.87
C MET A 1 -10.12 -8.74 4.37
N PRO A 2 -9.03 -9.40 4.77
CA PRO A 2 -9.09 -10.73 5.38
C PRO A 2 -9.96 -10.74 6.65
N THR A 3 -10.75 -11.81 6.83
CA THR A 3 -11.73 -11.95 7.92
C THR A 3 -11.19 -12.69 9.15
N ASN A 4 -9.93 -13.15 9.11
CA ASN A 4 -9.29 -13.94 10.16
C ASN A 4 -8.83 -13.13 11.39
N ARG A 5 -9.03 -11.81 11.41
CA ARG A 5 -8.80 -10.94 12.56
C ARG A 5 -9.75 -9.75 12.55
N GLU A 6 -9.94 -9.15 13.72
CA GLU A 6 -10.61 -7.86 13.85
C GLU A 6 -9.70 -6.73 13.38
N TRP A 7 -10.31 -5.76 12.69
CA TRP A 7 -9.63 -4.56 12.20
C TRP A 7 -10.28 -3.32 12.79
N SER A 8 -9.46 -2.42 13.32
CA SER A 8 -9.90 -1.14 13.84
C SER A 8 -10.51 -0.26 12.76
N ASN A 9 -11.28 0.76 13.17
CA ASN A 9 -11.86 1.73 12.24
C ASN A 9 -10.77 2.47 11.43
N SER A 10 -9.65 2.82 12.08
CA SER A 10 -8.51 3.46 11.42
C SER A 10 -7.89 2.57 10.36
N GLU A 11 -7.71 1.28 10.64
CA GLU A 11 -7.20 0.31 9.66
C GLU A 11 -8.17 0.11 8.49
N ARG A 12 -9.48 0.02 8.76
CA ARG A 12 -10.51 -0.07 7.70
C ARG A 12 -10.56 1.18 6.82
N SER A 13 -10.31 2.35 7.40
CA SER A 13 -10.21 3.60 6.64
C SER A 13 -8.94 3.62 5.79
N GLN A 14 -7.81 3.22 6.34
CA GLN A 14 -6.53 3.20 5.61
C GLN A 14 -6.54 2.17 4.48
N TRP A 15 -7.14 1.01 4.70
CA TRP A 15 -7.37 0.01 3.64
C TRP A 15 -8.11 0.63 2.47
N ARG A 16 -9.24 1.30 2.71
CA ARG A 16 -10.03 1.96 1.66
C ARG A 16 -9.22 3.02 0.93
N GLN A 17 -8.54 3.90 1.66
CA GLN A 17 -7.68 4.92 1.06
C GLN A 17 -6.62 4.34 0.13
N TRP A 18 -6.01 3.20 0.49
CA TRP A 18 -5.02 2.56 -0.37
C TRP A 18 -5.63 1.96 -1.64
N TRP A 19 -6.79 1.28 -1.54
CA TRP A 19 -7.47 0.71 -2.70
C TRP A 19 -8.17 1.73 -3.59
N GLU A 20 -8.45 2.94 -3.08
CA GLU A 20 -9.01 4.06 -3.84
C GLU A 20 -7.93 4.94 -4.48
N ALA A 21 -6.66 4.73 -4.13
CA ALA A 21 -5.56 5.52 -4.68
C ALA A 21 -5.24 5.14 -6.15
N PRO A 22 -4.72 6.06 -6.97
CA PRO A 22 -4.51 5.82 -8.40
C PRO A 22 -3.68 4.57 -8.74
N GLN A 23 -2.66 4.26 -7.94
CA GLN A 23 -1.81 3.09 -8.10
C GLN A 23 -2.55 1.75 -7.87
N ALA A 24 -3.66 1.75 -7.14
CA ALA A 24 -4.47 0.56 -6.93
C ALA A 24 -5.16 0.07 -8.21
N ALA A 25 -5.20 0.88 -9.26
CA ALA A 25 -5.60 0.42 -10.60
C ALA A 25 -4.70 -0.71 -11.14
N MET A 26 -3.48 -0.84 -10.61
CA MET A 26 -2.53 -1.93 -10.95
C MET A 26 -2.66 -3.14 -10.01
N TRP A 27 -3.50 -3.06 -8.98
CA TRP A 27 -3.67 -4.13 -8.00
C TRP A 27 -4.88 -4.99 -8.37
N ASP A 28 -4.68 -6.30 -8.41
CA ASP A 28 -5.76 -7.28 -8.47
C ASP A 28 -5.92 -8.00 -7.12
N GLU A 29 -6.77 -9.03 -7.07
CA GLU A 29 -7.01 -9.79 -5.84
C GLU A 29 -5.74 -10.41 -5.25
N SER A 30 -4.69 -10.64 -6.06
CA SER A 30 -3.41 -11.20 -5.57
C SER A 30 -2.66 -10.24 -4.64
N PHE A 31 -2.99 -8.94 -4.65
CA PHE A 31 -2.39 -7.94 -3.77
C PHE A 31 -3.02 -7.90 -2.37
N ILE A 32 -4.17 -8.55 -2.16
CA ILE A 32 -4.89 -8.55 -0.87
C ILE A 32 -3.99 -8.96 0.31
N PRO A 33 -3.19 -10.05 0.25
CA PRO A 33 -2.31 -10.43 1.35
C PRO A 33 -1.22 -9.39 1.63
N THR A 34 -0.64 -8.82 0.58
CA THR A 34 0.44 -7.81 0.67
C THR A 34 -0.07 -6.51 1.31
N VAL A 35 -1.24 -6.03 0.87
CA VAL A 35 -1.88 -4.84 1.45
C VAL A 35 -2.28 -5.09 2.91
N ALA A 36 -2.75 -6.30 3.24
CA ALA A 36 -3.10 -6.67 4.62
C ALA A 36 -1.87 -6.75 5.54
N ALA A 37 -0.75 -7.28 5.05
CA ALA A 37 0.52 -7.27 5.77
C ALA A 37 1.01 -5.84 6.03
N MET A 38 0.96 -4.97 5.00
CA MET A 38 1.30 -3.55 5.15
C MET A 38 0.42 -2.87 6.20
N LEU A 39 -0.89 -3.13 6.18
CA LEU A 39 -1.84 -2.56 7.14
C LEU A 39 -1.55 -3.04 8.58
N THR A 40 -1.09 -4.27 8.74
CA THR A 40 -0.69 -4.82 10.04
C THR A 40 0.54 -4.08 10.59
N TYR A 41 1.55 -3.82 9.76
CA TYR A 41 2.71 -3.03 10.18
C TYR A 41 2.37 -1.56 10.41
N PHE A 42 1.47 -0.99 9.62
CA PHE A 42 0.94 0.35 9.85
C PHE A 42 0.30 0.49 11.24
N GLY A 43 -0.56 -0.45 11.62
CA GLY A 43 -1.16 -0.49 12.96
C GLY A 43 -0.10 -0.50 14.07
N LYS A 44 0.91 -1.38 13.94
CA LYS A 44 2.04 -1.46 14.88
C LYS A 44 2.87 -0.18 14.98
N ILE A 45 3.00 0.55 13.87
CA ILE A 45 3.73 1.82 13.85
C ILE A 45 2.94 2.88 14.62
N LEU A 46 1.62 2.96 14.39
CA LEU A 46 0.77 3.94 15.06
C LEU A 46 0.59 3.66 16.55
N ASP A 47 0.54 2.41 16.97
CA ASP A 47 0.38 2.02 18.38
C ASP A 47 1.72 2.00 19.16
N GLY A 48 2.85 2.27 18.49
CA GLY A 48 4.17 2.31 19.10
C GLY A 48 4.80 0.93 19.38
N SER A 49 4.17 -0.18 18.98
CA SER A 49 4.70 -1.54 19.16
C SER A 49 5.61 -2.02 18.03
N ALA A 50 5.84 -1.18 17.01
CA ALA A 50 6.74 -1.49 15.91
C ALA A 50 8.22 -1.55 16.35
N ASN A 51 8.93 -2.57 15.88
CA ASN A 51 10.39 -2.66 16.00
C ASN A 51 11.05 -2.30 14.65
N ALA A 52 12.39 -2.27 14.61
CA ALA A 52 13.14 -1.92 13.41
C ALA A 52 12.78 -2.81 12.20
N ASN A 53 12.54 -4.09 12.42
CA ASN A 53 12.14 -5.02 11.35
C ASN A 53 10.75 -4.67 10.81
N HIS A 54 9.76 -4.39 11.67
CA HIS A 54 8.42 -3.96 11.24
C HIS A 54 8.49 -2.70 10.37
N GLN A 55 9.32 -1.73 10.76
CA GLN A 55 9.50 -0.49 9.98
C GLN A 55 10.21 -0.73 8.65
N MET A 56 11.19 -1.65 8.62
CA MET A 56 11.88 -2.04 7.38
C MET A 56 10.92 -2.73 6.41
N GLU A 57 10.18 -3.74 6.87
CA GLU A 57 9.19 -4.45 6.06
C GLU A 57 8.09 -3.51 5.54
N PHE A 58 7.64 -2.56 6.37
CA PHE A 58 6.69 -1.54 5.92
C PHE A 58 7.22 -0.72 4.74
N ARG A 59 8.49 -0.27 4.78
CA ARG A 59 9.11 0.48 3.67
C ARG A 59 9.29 -0.37 2.41
N HIS A 60 9.64 -1.65 2.57
CA HIS A 60 9.73 -2.58 1.44
C HIS A 60 8.37 -2.79 0.78
N LEU A 61 7.33 -3.03 1.57
CA LEU A 61 5.96 -3.20 1.09
C LEU A 61 5.43 -1.92 0.42
N ALA A 62 5.70 -0.75 1.00
CA ALA A 62 5.33 0.53 0.38
C ALA A 62 5.93 0.68 -1.02
N THR A 63 7.16 0.22 -1.22
CA THR A 63 7.81 0.21 -2.55
C THR A 63 7.18 -0.84 -3.46
N ALA A 64 6.95 -2.07 -2.98
CA ALA A 64 6.35 -3.14 -3.78
C ALA A 64 4.92 -2.81 -4.23
N LEU A 65 4.16 -2.09 -3.41
CA LEU A 65 2.79 -1.66 -3.69
C LEU A 65 2.70 -0.40 -4.54
N GLY A 66 3.83 0.23 -4.91
CA GLY A 66 3.80 1.46 -5.69
C GLY A 66 3.33 2.68 -4.91
N LEU A 67 3.48 2.67 -3.58
CA LEU A 67 3.14 3.80 -2.71
C LEU A 67 4.30 4.81 -2.58
N THR A 68 5.44 4.50 -3.21
CA THR A 68 6.62 5.37 -3.32
C THR A 68 6.87 5.71 -4.78
N ALA A 69 7.58 6.81 -5.05
CA ALA A 69 7.95 7.20 -6.41
C ALA A 69 8.69 6.09 -7.17
N ASP A 70 9.61 5.39 -6.50
CA ASP A 70 10.34 4.26 -7.08
C ASP A 70 9.44 3.03 -7.30
N GLY A 71 8.49 2.80 -6.40
CA GLY A 71 7.49 1.73 -6.55
C GLY A 71 6.58 1.96 -7.75
N MET A 72 6.09 3.19 -7.94
CA MET A 72 5.24 3.55 -9.09
C MET A 72 5.98 3.28 -10.41
N LYS A 73 7.25 3.67 -10.52
CA LYS A 73 8.09 3.35 -11.69
C LYS A 73 8.20 1.84 -11.93
N ARG A 74 8.39 1.05 -10.87
CA ARG A 74 8.50 -0.43 -10.94
C ARG A 74 7.22 -1.10 -11.41
N LEU A 75 6.06 -0.59 -11.02
CA LEU A 75 4.75 -1.08 -11.49
C LEU A 75 4.45 -0.68 -12.94
N GLY A 76 5.41 -0.07 -13.65
CA GLY A 76 5.22 0.38 -15.03
C GLY A 76 4.29 1.60 -15.13
N TRP A 77 4.09 2.31 -14.01
CA TRP A 77 3.29 3.52 -14.00
C TRP A 77 4.03 4.61 -14.75
N THR A 78 3.68 4.76 -16.03
CA THR A 78 4.07 5.90 -16.83
C THR A 78 3.06 6.99 -16.55
N PHE A 79 3.51 8.17 -16.14
CA PHE A 79 2.67 9.35 -16.27
C PHE A 79 2.29 9.37 -17.76
N GLN A 80 1.01 9.28 -18.10
CA GLN A 80 0.58 9.80 -19.39
C GLN A 80 0.96 11.28 -19.35
N SER A 81 2.15 11.60 -19.84
CA SER A 81 2.41 12.93 -20.37
C SER A 81 1.29 13.14 -21.36
N GLY A 82 0.33 14.00 -21.00
CA GLY A 82 -0.73 14.40 -21.90
C GLY A 82 -0.09 14.73 -23.24
N GLY A 83 -0.66 14.21 -24.32
CA GLY A 83 -0.10 14.37 -25.64
C GLY A 83 0.23 15.84 -25.89
N ASP A 84 1.49 16.10 -26.22
CA ASP A 84 1.81 17.25 -27.01
C ASP A 84 1.20 16.99 -28.39
N ALA A 85 -0.04 17.48 -28.52
CA ALA A 85 -0.56 17.89 -29.80
C ALA A 85 0.38 18.97 -30.34
N GLN A 86 1.16 18.60 -31.36
CA GLN A 86 1.60 19.38 -32.54
C GLN A 86 3.09 19.21 -32.86
#